data_AF-A0A2E6JL98-F1
#
_entry.id   AF-A0A2E6JL98-F1
#
_cell.length_a   1.000
_cell.length_b   1.000
_cell.length_c   1.000
_cell.angle_alpha   90.00
_cell.angle_beta   90.00
_cell.angle_gamma   90.00
#
_symmetry.space_group_name_H-M   'P 1'
#
loop_
_entity.id
_entity.type
_entity.pdbx_description
1 polymer ?
#
loop_
_entity_poly.entity_id
_entity_poly.type
_entity_poly.pdbx_seq_one_letter_code
_entity_poly.pdbx_strand_id
1 'polypeptide(L)'
;MNWSEHELPRPGPAMLFPMAWSLLPLVIGVLWGLVKVHGILSSSLMALGLLLSMTSVAIGTQISPGRLDFIQIIPSPFVAIILLMQPPYLLAVVLSVICWIFDYRHAKQLSMGPFTVYRVEWSPQDALPSIPSAKYARRTWAASPLFSVGEVKVKGVRVNGMTYLESTGIINLSESE
;
A
#
# COMPACT_ATOMS: atom_id res chain seq x y z
N MET A 1 -23.61 16.35 10.27
CA MET A 1 -23.46 15.25 9.28
C MET A 1 -23.46 13.94 10.04
N ASN A 2 -24.26 12.96 9.61
CA ASN A 2 -24.30 11.64 10.25
C ASN A 2 -23.25 10.75 9.59
N TRP A 3 -22.08 10.67 10.19
CA TRP A 3 -21.01 9.77 9.78
C TRP A 3 -21.37 8.34 10.19
N SER A 4 -21.39 7.42 9.23
CA SER A 4 -21.51 5.99 9.51
C SER A 4 -20.12 5.36 9.61
N GLU A 5 -19.90 4.61 10.67
CA GLU A 5 -18.66 3.86 10.87
C GLU A 5 -18.65 2.63 9.98
N HIS A 6 -17.60 2.44 9.20
CA HIS A 6 -17.43 1.30 8.32
C HIS A 6 -16.04 0.68 8.55
N GLU A 7 -16.01 -0.62 8.79
CA GLU A 7 -14.77 -1.37 8.82
C GLU A 7 -14.33 -1.73 7.39
N LEU A 8 -13.10 -1.35 7.05
CA LEU A 8 -12.43 -1.78 5.83
C LEU A 8 -11.85 -3.19 6.02
N PRO A 9 -11.86 -4.03 4.97
CA PRO A 9 -11.24 -5.35 5.04
C PRO A 9 -9.74 -5.21 5.33
N ARG A 10 -9.27 -5.98 6.33
CA ARG A 10 -7.86 -5.96 6.75
C ARG A 10 -7.05 -6.90 5.84
N PRO A 11 -5.97 -6.43 5.19
CA PRO A 11 -5.11 -7.29 4.37
C PRO A 11 -4.43 -8.41 5.17
N GLY A 12 -4.20 -8.15 6.46
CA GLY A 12 -3.66 -9.02 7.50
C GLY A 12 -3.04 -10.36 7.02
N PRO A 13 -3.65 -11.52 7.31
CA PRO A 13 -3.04 -12.82 7.02
C PRO A 13 -2.81 -13.12 5.53
N ALA A 14 -3.73 -12.68 4.67
CA ALA A 14 -3.69 -12.99 3.23
C ALA A 14 -2.47 -12.36 2.54
N MET A 15 -2.05 -11.19 3.00
CA MET A 15 -0.83 -10.52 2.56
C MET A 15 0.41 -11.02 3.33
N LEU A 16 0.35 -11.10 4.66
CA LEU A 16 1.54 -11.41 5.47
C LEU A 16 2.07 -12.82 5.24
N PHE A 17 1.21 -13.77 4.87
CA PHE A 17 1.62 -15.14 4.56
C PHE A 17 2.60 -15.20 3.37
N PRO A 18 2.25 -14.77 2.14
CA PRO A 18 3.21 -14.76 1.03
C PRO A 18 4.45 -13.89 1.30
N MET A 19 4.32 -12.82 2.10
CA MET A 19 5.47 -12.01 2.52
C MET A 19 6.46 -12.83 3.37
N ALA A 20 5.98 -13.61 4.33
CA ALA A 20 6.84 -14.47 5.14
C ALA A 20 7.47 -15.58 4.29
N TRP A 21 6.70 -16.19 3.39
CA TRP A 21 7.19 -17.24 2.49
C TRP A 21 8.22 -16.74 1.49
N SER A 22 8.20 -15.45 1.12
CA SER A 22 9.21 -14.85 0.24
C SER A 22 10.64 -14.93 0.80
N LEU A 23 10.79 -15.00 2.12
CA LEU A 23 12.11 -15.12 2.77
C LEU A 23 12.78 -16.45 2.48
N LEU A 24 12.03 -17.54 2.30
CA LEU A 24 12.61 -18.85 2.06
C LEU A 24 13.46 -18.89 0.78
N PRO A 25 12.92 -18.62 -0.41
CA PRO A 25 13.72 -18.63 -1.62
C PRO A 25 14.79 -17.52 -1.60
N LEU A 26 14.52 -16.36 -0.96
CA LEU A 26 15.51 -15.30 -0.87
C LEU A 26 16.74 -15.72 -0.03
N VAL A 27 16.52 -16.27 1.16
CA VAL A 27 17.60 -16.75 2.05
C VAL A 27 18.32 -17.95 1.43
N ILE A 28 17.58 -18.91 0.85
CA ILE A 28 18.20 -20.06 0.16
C ILE A 28 19.05 -19.57 -1.01
N GLY A 29 18.58 -18.61 -1.80
CA GLY A 29 19.32 -18.03 -2.92
C GLY A 29 20.63 -17.35 -2.47
N VAL A 30 20.57 -16.57 -1.39
CA VAL A 30 21.74 -15.92 -0.80
C VAL A 30 22.73 -16.97 -0.29
N LEU A 31 22.29 -17.91 0.56
CA LEU A 31 23.15 -18.95 1.13
C LEU A 31 23.77 -19.85 0.05
N TRP A 32 22.99 -20.22 -0.97
CA TRP A 32 23.47 -21.01 -2.09
C TRP A 32 24.57 -20.28 -2.85
N GLY A 33 24.43 -18.97 -3.08
CA GLY A 33 25.46 -18.15 -3.72
C GLY A 33 26.72 -17.91 -2.87
N LEU A 34 26.67 -18.16 -1.56
CA LEU A 34 27.85 -18.16 -0.67
C LEU A 34 28.60 -19.50 -0.72
N VAL A 35 27.87 -20.61 -0.66
CA VAL A 35 28.44 -21.95 -0.56
C VAL A 35 28.87 -22.49 -1.93
N LYS A 36 28.19 -22.08 -3.00
CA LYS A 36 28.49 -22.42 -4.38
C LYS A 36 28.84 -21.16 -5.15
N VAL A 37 29.53 -21.33 -6.28
CA VAL A 37 29.78 -20.24 -7.22
C VAL A 37 28.43 -19.60 -7.59
N HIS A 38 28.34 -18.28 -7.45
CA HIS A 38 27.16 -17.53 -7.85
C HIS A 38 26.78 -17.88 -9.28
N GLY A 39 25.51 -18.19 -9.48
CA GLY A 39 25.01 -18.62 -10.78
C GLY A 39 23.49 -18.58 -10.84
N ILE A 40 22.95 -19.08 -11.95
CA ILE A 40 21.54 -18.91 -12.30
C ILE A 40 20.59 -19.35 -11.19
N LEU A 41 20.88 -20.44 -10.48
CA LEU A 41 20.01 -20.95 -9.42
C LEU A 41 19.88 -19.96 -8.25
N SER A 42 21.01 -19.41 -7.78
CA SER A 42 20.99 -18.41 -6.71
C SER A 42 20.23 -17.15 -7.14
N SER A 43 20.45 -16.67 -8.36
CA SER A 43 19.74 -15.54 -8.94
C SER A 43 18.23 -15.78 -9.06
N SER A 44 17.83 -16.94 -9.58
CA SER A 44 16.42 -17.31 -9.74
C SER A 44 15.70 -17.42 -8.40
N LEU A 45 16.37 -17.95 -7.37
CA LEU A 45 15.82 -18.04 -6.02
C LEU A 45 15.66 -16.65 -5.37
N MET A 46 16.65 -15.77 -5.49
CA MET A 46 16.54 -14.38 -5.02
C MET A 46 15.41 -13.63 -5.76
N ALA A 47 15.32 -13.79 -7.09
CA ALA A 47 14.26 -13.20 -7.90
C ALA A 47 12.87 -13.73 -7.53
N LEU A 48 12.74 -15.04 -7.28
CA LEU A 48 11.49 -15.65 -6.81
C LEU A 48 11.06 -15.08 -5.45
N GLY A 49 12.00 -14.86 -4.54
CA GLY A 49 11.74 -14.16 -3.28
C GLY A 49 11.14 -12.78 -3.50
N LEU A 50 11.74 -11.96 -4.37
CA LEU A 50 11.21 -10.62 -4.67
C LEU A 50 9.84 -10.64 -5.36
N LEU A 51 9.59 -11.60 -6.23
CA LEU A 51 8.27 -11.72 -6.87
C LEU A 51 7.19 -12.14 -5.86
N LEU A 52 7.52 -13.01 -4.90
CA LEU A 52 6.59 -13.39 -3.83
C LEU A 52 6.31 -12.23 -2.87
N SER A 53 7.33 -11.44 -2.50
CA SER A 53 7.13 -10.25 -1.66
C SER A 53 6.29 -9.20 -2.37
N MET A 54 6.53 -8.96 -3.66
CA MET A 54 5.71 -8.07 -4.47
C MET A 54 4.26 -8.56 -4.59
N THR A 55 4.06 -9.86 -4.82
CA THR A 55 2.72 -10.47 -4.93
C THR A 55 1.93 -10.28 -3.64
N SER A 56 2.60 -10.44 -2.49
CA SER A 56 2.00 -10.12 -1.18
C SER A 56 1.48 -8.68 -1.14
N VAL A 57 2.33 -7.70 -1.46
CA VAL A 57 1.94 -6.28 -1.47
C VAL A 57 0.80 -6.03 -2.44
N ALA A 58 0.81 -6.67 -3.62
CA ALA A 58 -0.26 -6.57 -4.62
C ALA A 58 -1.61 -7.11 -4.12
N ILE A 59 -1.61 -8.23 -3.39
CA ILE A 59 -2.83 -8.73 -2.72
C ILE A 59 -3.31 -7.68 -1.71
N GLY A 60 -2.39 -7.09 -0.94
CA GLY A 60 -2.73 -6.05 0.03
C GLY A 60 -3.34 -4.80 -0.59
N THR A 61 -2.85 -4.35 -1.74
CA THR A 61 -3.41 -3.19 -2.45
C THR A 61 -4.76 -3.48 -3.08
N GLN A 62 -5.02 -4.71 -3.51
CA GLN A 62 -6.34 -5.13 -3.98
C GLN A 62 -7.36 -5.17 -2.84
N ILE A 63 -6.96 -5.63 -1.65
CA ILE A 63 -7.84 -5.65 -0.46
C ILE A 63 -8.11 -4.24 0.06
N SER A 64 -7.13 -3.35 0.01
CA SER A 64 -7.25 -1.97 0.50
C SER A 64 -6.86 -0.94 -0.57
N PRO A 65 -7.74 -0.70 -1.58
CA PRO A 65 -7.44 0.20 -2.69
C PRO A 65 -7.16 1.64 -2.24
N GLY A 66 -6.18 2.29 -2.88
CA GLY A 66 -5.84 3.70 -2.67
C GLY A 66 -5.00 4.00 -1.42
N ARG A 67 -4.56 2.97 -0.67
CA ARG A 67 -3.60 3.13 0.45
C ARG A 67 -2.14 3.18 0.01
N LEU A 68 -1.84 2.57 -1.14
CA LEU A 68 -0.50 2.51 -1.72
C LEU A 68 -0.62 2.77 -3.22
N ASP A 69 0.29 3.57 -3.76
CA ASP A 69 0.40 3.80 -5.20
C ASP A 69 1.14 2.63 -5.85
N PHE A 70 0.62 2.13 -6.98
CA PHE A 70 1.24 1.03 -7.72
C PHE A 70 2.65 1.36 -8.17
N ILE A 71 2.98 2.65 -8.40
CA ILE A 71 4.33 3.09 -8.77
C ILE A 71 5.38 2.63 -7.73
N GLN A 72 5.00 2.56 -6.45
CA GLN A 72 5.92 2.19 -5.37
C GLN A 72 6.26 0.69 -5.38
N ILE A 73 5.47 -0.14 -6.06
CA ILE A 73 5.64 -1.60 -6.14
C ILE A 73 6.47 -2.00 -7.37
N ILE A 74 6.62 -1.09 -8.34
CA ILE A 74 7.32 -1.32 -9.60
C ILE A 74 8.79 -1.75 -9.42
N PRO A 75 9.60 -1.26 -8.46
CA PRO A 75 11.02 -1.62 -8.40
C PRO A 75 11.30 -3.13 -8.31
N SER A 76 10.46 -3.89 -7.59
CA SER A 76 10.69 -5.32 -7.33
C SER A 76 10.74 -6.20 -8.59
N PRO A 77 9.81 -6.14 -9.56
CA PRO A 77 9.92 -6.88 -10.82
C PRO A 77 11.13 -6.46 -11.67
N PHE A 78 11.52 -5.19 -11.67
CA PHE A 78 12.73 -4.74 -12.38
C PHE A 78 14.00 -5.34 -11.76
N VAL A 79 14.09 -5.33 -10.43
CA VAL A 79 15.22 -5.96 -9.74
C VAL A 79 15.22 -7.47 -9.94
N ALA A 80 14.06 -8.14 -9.94
CA ALA A 80 13.98 -9.56 -10.26
C ALA A 80 14.57 -9.89 -11.65
N ILE A 81 14.29 -9.06 -12.66
CA ILE A 81 14.90 -9.20 -14.00
C ILE A 81 16.41 -8.97 -13.95
N ILE A 82 16.87 -7.92 -13.25
CA ILE A 82 18.30 -7.65 -13.08
C ILE A 82 19.01 -8.84 -12.45
N LEU A 83 18.44 -9.47 -11.42
CA LEU A 83 19.02 -10.65 -10.77
C LEU A 83 19.19 -11.82 -11.75
N LEU A 84 18.23 -12.04 -12.65
CA LEU A 84 18.30 -13.06 -13.68
C LEU A 84 19.41 -12.81 -14.72
N MET A 85 19.85 -11.56 -14.88
CA MET A 85 21.03 -11.20 -15.69
C MET A 85 22.36 -11.53 -14.99
N GLN A 86 22.33 -12.10 -13.78
CA GLN A 86 23.50 -12.52 -12.99
C GLN A 86 24.49 -11.37 -12.74
N PRO A 87 24.07 -10.30 -12.05
CA PRO A 87 24.97 -9.21 -11.69
C PRO A 87 26.02 -9.74 -10.68
N PRO A 88 27.09 -8.97 -10.41
CA PRO A 88 28.05 -9.33 -9.35
C PRO A 88 27.33 -9.71 -8.06
N TYR A 89 27.71 -10.83 -7.44
CA TYR A 89 26.96 -11.44 -6.34
C TYR A 89 26.62 -10.45 -5.20
N LEU A 90 27.58 -9.61 -4.80
CA LEU A 90 27.36 -8.62 -3.75
C LEU A 90 26.29 -7.60 -4.14
N LEU A 91 26.25 -7.18 -5.41
CA LEU A 91 25.19 -6.31 -5.94
C LEU A 91 23.84 -7.04 -5.94
N ALA A 92 23.82 -8.32 -6.32
CA ALA A 92 22.60 -9.14 -6.31
C ALA A 92 21.98 -9.21 -4.90
N VAL A 93 22.80 -9.47 -3.87
CA VAL A 93 22.36 -9.54 -2.48
C VAL A 93 21.85 -8.19 -2.00
N VAL A 94 22.59 -7.10 -2.24
CA VAL A 94 22.22 -5.75 -1.82
C VAL A 94 20.88 -5.34 -2.44
N LEU A 95 20.71 -5.53 -3.74
CA LEU A 95 19.46 -5.23 -4.43
C LEU A 95 18.29 -6.05 -3.88
N SER A 96 18.51 -7.35 -3.65
CA SER A 96 17.48 -8.25 -3.11
C SER A 96 17.03 -7.82 -1.72
N VAL A 97 17.97 -7.49 -0.83
CA VAL A 97 17.65 -7.07 0.54
C VAL A 97 16.93 -5.71 0.53
N ILE A 98 17.41 -4.74 -0.25
CA ILE A 98 16.79 -3.41 -0.33
C ILE A 98 15.35 -3.50 -0.83
N CYS A 99 15.12 -4.21 -1.95
CA CYS A 99 13.76 -4.37 -2.50
C CYS A 99 12.84 -5.11 -1.52
N TRP A 100 13.32 -6.19 -0.91
CA TRP A 100 12.53 -6.91 0.08
C TRP A 100 12.15 -6.04 1.29
N ILE A 101 13.06 -5.18 1.77
CA ILE A 101 12.77 -4.21 2.84
C ILE A 101 11.69 -3.21 2.40
N PHE A 102 11.73 -2.71 1.17
CA PHE A 102 10.67 -1.82 0.67
C PHE A 102 9.32 -2.53 0.61
N ASP A 103 9.27 -3.74 0.05
CA ASP A 103 8.04 -4.55 0.01
C ASP A 103 7.50 -4.81 1.43
N TYR A 104 8.38 -5.12 2.38
CA TYR A 104 8.01 -5.31 3.78
C TYR A 104 7.40 -4.03 4.39
N ARG A 105 8.02 -2.87 4.14
CA ARG A 105 7.51 -1.59 4.63
C ARG A 105 6.16 -1.26 4.03
N HIS A 106 5.94 -1.54 2.75
CA HIS A 106 4.66 -1.35 2.08
C HIS A 106 3.58 -2.30 2.62
N ALA A 107 3.91 -3.58 2.81
CA ALA A 107 3.03 -4.53 3.47
C ALA A 107 2.67 -4.07 4.89
N LYS A 108 3.65 -3.59 5.66
CA LYS A 108 3.42 -3.01 6.99
C LYS A 108 2.51 -1.79 6.97
N GLN A 109 2.67 -0.89 6.00
CA GLN A 109 1.79 0.28 5.84
C GLN A 109 0.35 -0.14 5.55
N LEU A 110 0.16 -1.13 4.67
CA LEU A 110 -1.16 -1.69 4.35
C LEU A 110 -1.82 -2.36 5.57
N SER A 111 -1.03 -2.95 6.47
CA SER A 111 -1.54 -3.63 7.67
C SER A 111 -1.75 -2.74 8.90
N MET A 112 -1.21 -1.51 8.93
CA MET A 112 -1.27 -0.62 10.11
C MET A 112 -2.22 0.58 9.98
N GLY A 113 -2.75 0.88 8.80
CA GLY A 113 -3.65 2.03 8.62
C GLY A 113 -5.01 1.85 9.32
N PRO A 114 -5.69 2.94 9.74
CA PRO A 114 -6.97 2.87 10.45
C PRO A 114 -7.99 2.08 9.62
N PHE A 115 -8.40 0.91 10.11
CA PHE A 115 -9.38 0.05 9.42
C PHE A 115 -10.81 0.52 9.64
N THR A 116 -11.00 1.50 10.50
CA THR A 116 -12.25 2.21 10.67
C THR A 116 -12.22 3.46 9.79
N VAL A 117 -13.17 3.56 8.88
CA VAL A 117 -13.41 4.79 8.12
C VAL A 117 -14.82 5.26 8.37
N TYR A 118 -14.97 6.57 8.38
CA TYR A 118 -16.27 7.21 8.54
C TYR A 118 -16.75 7.63 7.16
N ARG A 119 -17.95 7.20 6.78
CA ARG A 119 -18.56 7.56 5.50
C ARG A 119 -19.78 8.43 5.73
N VAL A 120 -19.95 9.43 4.87
CA VAL A 120 -21.21 10.14 4.74
C VAL A 120 -21.57 10.17 3.26
N GLU A 121 -22.82 9.86 2.94
CA GLU A 121 -23.33 9.97 1.59
C GLU A 121 -23.26 11.43 1.15
N TRP A 122 -22.80 11.66 -0.09
CA TRP A 122 -22.60 13.01 -0.60
C TRP A 122 -22.98 13.08 -2.07
N SER A 123 -23.85 14.04 -2.42
CA SER A 123 -24.16 14.30 -3.83
C SER A 123 -22.98 15.00 -4.51
N PRO A 124 -22.52 14.58 -5.70
CA PRO A 124 -21.43 15.24 -6.40
C PRO A 124 -21.73 16.68 -6.82
N GLN A 125 -23.02 17.04 -6.86
CA GLN A 125 -23.49 18.38 -7.21
C GLN A 125 -23.41 19.34 -6.02
N ASP A 126 -23.34 18.82 -4.79
CA ASP A 126 -23.28 19.63 -3.58
C ASP A 126 -21.85 20.13 -3.33
N ALA A 127 -21.73 21.42 -3.04
CA ALA A 127 -20.45 22.03 -2.66
C ALA A 127 -19.95 21.43 -1.34
N LEU A 128 -18.65 21.14 -1.25
CA LEU A 128 -18.07 20.59 -0.03
C LEU A 128 -18.29 21.53 1.17
N PRO A 129 -18.48 20.99 2.39
CA PRO A 129 -18.69 21.81 3.58
C PRO A 129 -17.51 22.75 3.76
N SER A 130 -17.77 24.02 4.05
CA SER A 130 -16.74 25.02 4.35
C SER A 130 -16.35 24.94 5.82
N ILE A 131 -15.12 24.51 6.09
CA ILE A 131 -14.54 24.33 7.41
C ILE A 131 -13.37 25.31 7.50
N PRO A 132 -13.38 26.28 8.42
CA PRO A 132 -12.33 27.30 8.51
C PRO A 132 -10.91 26.73 8.68
N SER A 133 -10.78 25.60 9.38
CA SER A 133 -9.51 24.92 9.66
C SER A 133 -9.07 23.93 8.57
N ALA A 134 -9.88 23.72 7.51
CA ALA A 134 -9.57 22.75 6.47
C ALA A 134 -8.64 23.31 5.39
N LYS A 135 -7.65 22.50 5.00
CA LYS A 135 -6.86 22.72 3.78
C LYS A 135 -7.52 21.98 2.62
N TYR A 136 -8.13 22.72 1.71
CA TYR A 136 -8.79 22.16 0.53
C TYR A 136 -7.80 21.92 -0.61
N ALA A 137 -7.76 20.69 -1.11
CA ALA A 137 -7.17 20.37 -2.40
C ALA A 137 -8.18 20.58 -3.54
N ARG A 138 -9.47 20.32 -3.29
CA ARG A 138 -10.58 20.55 -4.22
C ARG A 138 -11.80 21.08 -3.48
N ARG A 139 -12.62 21.87 -4.18
CA ARG A 139 -13.90 22.42 -3.66
C ARG A 139 -15.14 21.66 -4.13
N THR A 140 -14.98 20.78 -5.11
CA THR A 140 -16.02 19.91 -5.64
C THR A 140 -15.68 18.46 -5.38
N TRP A 141 -16.70 17.60 -5.34
CA TRP A 141 -16.52 16.17 -5.13
C TRP A 141 -15.67 15.55 -6.25
N ALA A 142 -14.74 14.68 -5.86
CA ALA A 142 -13.88 13.91 -6.75
C ALA A 142 -13.43 12.63 -6.05
N ALA A 143 -13.15 11.56 -6.81
CA ALA A 143 -12.59 10.32 -6.30
C ALA A 143 -11.08 10.45 -5.98
N SER A 144 -10.72 11.48 -5.22
CA SER A 144 -9.36 11.86 -4.86
C SER A 144 -9.37 12.50 -3.47
N PRO A 145 -8.20 12.82 -2.87
CA PRO A 145 -8.15 13.66 -1.69
C PRO A 145 -8.87 14.99 -1.96
N LEU A 146 -9.75 15.40 -1.03
CA LEU A 146 -10.58 16.59 -1.15
C LEU A 146 -10.09 17.70 -0.24
N PHE A 147 -9.97 17.40 1.06
CA PHE A 147 -9.46 18.32 2.05
C PHE A 147 -8.91 17.57 3.27
N SER A 148 -8.17 18.27 4.11
CA SER A 148 -7.65 17.75 5.37
C SER A 148 -7.91 18.74 6.50
N VAL A 149 -8.27 18.22 7.68
CA VAL A 149 -8.43 18.98 8.92
C VAL A 149 -7.44 18.40 9.93
N GLY A 150 -6.34 19.13 10.18
CA GLY A 150 -5.22 18.59 10.97
C GLY A 150 -4.65 17.31 10.34
N GLU A 151 -4.70 16.20 11.07
CA GLU A 151 -4.28 14.87 10.58
C GLU A 151 -5.39 14.08 9.86
N VAL A 152 -6.65 14.52 9.99
CA VAL A 152 -7.80 13.85 9.38
C VAL A 152 -7.86 14.17 7.89
N LYS A 153 -7.84 13.13 7.06
CA LYS A 153 -7.90 13.26 5.60
C LYS A 153 -9.28 12.84 5.12
N VAL A 154 -9.90 13.68 4.28
CA VAL A 154 -11.17 13.42 3.63
C VAL A 154 -10.95 13.22 2.14
N LYS A 155 -11.50 12.14 1.59
CA LYS A 155 -11.47 11.82 0.17
C LYS A 155 -12.85 11.42 -0.34
N GLY A 156 -13.13 11.64 -1.61
CA GLY A 156 -14.33 11.11 -2.23
C GLY A 156 -14.13 9.65 -2.63
N VAL A 157 -15.14 8.81 -2.41
CA VAL A 157 -15.13 7.39 -2.80
C VAL A 157 -16.46 7.05 -3.46
N ARG A 158 -16.43 6.17 -4.48
CA ARG A 158 -17.62 5.54 -5.04
C ARG A 158 -17.70 4.10 -4.58
N VAL A 159 -18.83 3.72 -4.00
CA VAL A 159 -19.10 2.34 -3.55
C VAL A 159 -20.50 1.98 -4.00
N ASN A 160 -20.66 0.88 -4.74
CA ASN A 160 -21.95 0.39 -5.24
C ASN A 160 -22.79 1.43 -5.98
N GLY A 161 -22.15 2.28 -6.81
CA GLY A 161 -22.82 3.34 -7.57
C GLY A 161 -23.16 4.60 -6.78
N MET A 162 -23.01 4.57 -5.45
CA MET A 162 -23.24 5.71 -4.56
C MET A 162 -21.93 6.46 -4.28
N THR A 163 -22.03 7.77 -4.08
CA THR A 163 -20.89 8.66 -3.79
C THR A 163 -20.84 9.03 -2.32
N TYR A 164 -19.66 8.90 -1.73
CA TYR A 164 -19.42 9.17 -0.32
C TYR A 164 -18.25 10.13 -0.14
N LEU A 165 -18.25 10.84 0.99
CA LEU A 165 -17.05 11.36 1.61
C LEU A 165 -16.57 10.32 2.62
N GLU A 166 -15.32 9.89 2.48
CA GLU A 166 -14.66 8.97 3.41
C GLU A 166 -13.60 9.73 4.20
N SER A 167 -13.65 9.60 5.53
CA SER A 167 -12.75 10.24 6.47
C SER A 167 -12.04 9.21 7.35
N THR A 168 -10.79 9.49 7.70
CA THR A 168 -9.97 8.69 8.62
C THR A 168 -10.32 8.92 10.10
N GLY A 169 -11.21 9.87 10.40
CA GLY A 169 -11.69 10.20 11.75
C GLY A 169 -13.01 10.96 11.71
N ILE A 170 -13.74 11.03 12.83
CA ILE A 170 -14.99 11.79 12.91
C ILE A 170 -14.64 13.28 12.87
N ILE A 171 -15.23 14.01 11.91
CA ILE A 171 -15.16 15.47 11.87
C ILE A 171 -16.44 15.98 12.54
N ASN A 172 -16.31 16.42 13.79
CA ASN A 172 -17.35 17.16 14.48
C ASN A 172 -17.31 18.61 14.00
N LEU A 173 -18.36 19.05 13.31
CA LEU A 173 -18.54 20.44 12.88
C LEU A 173 -19.08 21.34 14.01
N SER A 174 -19.01 20.90 15.27
CA SER A 174 -19.63 21.57 16.42
C SER A 174 -18.76 22.63 17.09
N GLU A 175 -17.62 23.00 16.52
CA GLU A 175 -16.79 24.11 17.01
C GLU A 175 -16.70 25.21 15.95
N SER A 176 -17.84 25.84 15.70
CA SER A 176 -17.90 27.18 15.10
C SER A 176 -19.20 27.84 15.55
N GLU A 177 -19.24 28.24 16.83
CA GLU A 177 -19.96 29.45 17.24
C GLU A 177 -18.98 30.62 17.27
#